data_AF-G3HCF6-F1
#
_entry.id   AF-G3HCF6-F1
#
_cell.length_a   1.000
_cell.length_b   1.000
_cell.length_c   1.000
_cell.angle_alpha   90.00
_cell.angle_beta   90.00
_cell.angle_gamma   90.00
#
_symmetry.space_group_name_H-M   'P 1'
#
loop_
_entity.id
_entity.type
_entity.pdbx_description
1 polymer ?
#
loop_
_entity_poly.entity_id
_entity_poly.type
_entity_poly.pdbx_seq_one_letter_code
_entity_poly.pdbx_strand_id
1 'polypeptide(L)'
;MASALSPPRGPKSKGVPPSHYYESFLEKKGPCDQDYRKFWAGLQGLSICFYNSNRDCQALEKLDLRLFSKLKDESPWGSSRDTSCHFSLVLRDQEVKFKVESLESREMWKGFILTVVELRVPSNLTLLPGHMYMMAEVLTKEEARRAAEVPWCFLQVSRLEAQ
;
A
#
# COMPACT_ATOMS: atom_id res chain seq x y z
N MET A 1 12.79 47.58 -30.81
CA MET A 1 13.24 46.67 -29.74
C MET A 1 12.31 45.46 -29.76
N ALA A 2 12.83 44.27 -30.02
CA ALA A 2 12.04 43.06 -30.23
C ALA A 2 11.88 42.29 -28.91
N SER A 3 10.62 42.11 -28.46
CA SER A 3 10.30 41.21 -27.36
C SER A 3 10.21 39.78 -27.87
N ALA A 4 11.07 38.89 -27.36
CA ALA A 4 11.03 37.47 -27.67
C ALA A 4 9.80 36.82 -27.02
N LEU A 5 8.89 36.31 -27.85
CA LEU A 5 7.76 35.48 -27.42
C LEU A 5 8.31 34.16 -26.87
N SER A 6 8.09 33.90 -25.59
CA SER A 6 8.40 32.61 -24.98
C SER A 6 7.52 31.50 -25.58
N PRO A 7 8.04 30.29 -25.83
CA PRO A 7 7.23 29.22 -26.38
C PRO A 7 6.14 28.78 -25.39
N PRO A 8 4.97 28.35 -25.87
CA PRO A 8 3.88 27.90 -25.01
C PRO A 8 4.32 26.66 -24.24
N ARG A 9 4.21 26.71 -22.92
CA ARG A 9 4.44 25.55 -22.04
C ARG A 9 3.53 24.43 -22.53
N GLY A 10 4.13 23.33 -22.96
CA GLY A 10 3.39 22.13 -23.35
C GLY A 10 2.43 21.67 -22.24
N PRO A 11 1.39 20.88 -22.58
CA PRO A 11 0.43 20.42 -21.60
C PRO A 11 1.19 19.67 -20.50
N LYS A 12 1.15 20.22 -19.28
CA LYS A 12 1.52 19.47 -18.07
C LYS A 12 0.72 18.18 -18.15
N SER A 13 1.40 17.04 -18.20
CA SER A 13 0.76 15.76 -18.00
C SER A 13 -0.02 15.88 -16.69
N LYS A 14 -1.36 15.89 -16.80
CA LYS A 14 -2.19 15.67 -15.62
C LYS A 14 -1.82 14.26 -15.20
N GLY A 15 -0.94 14.15 -14.21
CA GLY A 15 -0.47 12.87 -13.71
C GLY A 15 -1.71 12.06 -13.39
N VAL A 16 -1.92 10.97 -14.13
CA VAL A 16 -2.92 9.97 -13.75
C VAL A 16 -2.56 9.58 -12.32
N PRO A 17 -3.46 9.78 -11.34
CA PRO A 17 -3.15 9.41 -9.97
C PRO A 17 -2.74 7.93 -9.94
N PRO A 18 -1.75 7.55 -9.12
CA PRO A 18 -1.34 6.16 -9.03
C PRO A 18 -2.56 5.28 -8.73
N SER A 19 -2.72 4.18 -9.45
CA SER A 19 -3.82 3.24 -9.19
C SER A 19 -3.50 2.47 -7.91
N HIS A 20 -4.00 2.95 -6.78
CA HIS A 20 -3.91 2.27 -5.49
C HIS A 20 -4.98 1.20 -5.37
N TYR A 21 -4.64 0.07 -4.75
CA TYR A 21 -5.57 -1.01 -4.45
C TYR A 21 -6.55 -0.63 -3.34
N TYR A 22 -6.07 0.12 -2.36
CA TYR A 22 -6.84 0.68 -1.28
C TYR A 22 -6.18 1.97 -0.81
N GLU A 23 -6.98 2.99 -0.54
CA GLU A 23 -6.51 4.29 -0.08
C GLU A 23 -7.44 4.86 0.97
N SER A 24 -6.85 5.47 2.00
CA SER A 24 -7.58 6.21 3.02
C SER A 24 -6.61 7.03 3.87
N PHE A 25 -7.15 7.90 4.72
CA PHE A 25 -6.34 8.54 5.73
C PHE A 25 -5.91 7.53 6.80
N LEU A 26 -4.63 7.56 7.15
CA LEU A 26 -4.10 6.80 8.27
C LEU A 26 -3.05 7.63 9.00
N GLU A 27 -2.93 7.40 10.30
CA GLU A 27 -1.90 7.98 11.12
C GLU A 27 -0.75 6.99 11.30
N LYS A 28 0.48 7.46 11.07
CA LYS A 28 1.70 6.66 11.15
C LYS A 28 2.59 7.17 12.27
N LYS A 29 3.23 6.23 12.98
CA LYS A 29 4.34 6.47 13.91
C LYS A 29 5.47 5.49 13.61
N GLY A 30 6.61 6.02 13.17
CA GLY A 30 7.84 5.25 12.94
C GLY A 30 8.57 4.90 14.24
N PRO A 31 9.69 4.15 14.15
CA PRO A 31 10.42 3.66 15.31
C PRO A 31 11.07 4.77 16.15
N CYS A 32 11.46 5.88 15.52
CA CYS A 32 12.08 7.04 16.16
C CYS A 32 11.12 8.21 16.38
N ASP A 33 9.86 8.08 15.93
CA ASP A 33 8.89 9.17 16.01
C ASP A 33 8.31 9.26 17.43
N GLN A 34 8.15 10.48 17.95
CA GLN A 34 7.50 10.70 19.24
C GLN A 34 5.97 10.58 19.13
N ASP A 35 5.40 11.16 18.07
CA ASP A 35 3.95 11.29 17.88
C ASP A 35 3.46 10.67 16.57
N TYR A 36 2.16 10.39 16.52
CA TYR A 36 1.47 9.98 15.29
C TYR A 36 1.28 11.18 14.36
N ARG A 37 1.49 10.96 13.06
CA ARG A 37 1.24 11.95 12.01
C ARG A 37 0.24 11.41 10.99
N LYS A 38 -0.75 12.23 10.63
CA LYS A 38 -1.80 11.87 9.67
C LYS A 38 -1.28 12.03 8.24
N PHE A 39 -1.49 11.00 7.42
CA PHE A 39 -1.14 10.97 6.01
C PHE A 39 -2.33 10.44 5.20
N TRP A 40 -2.41 10.82 3.94
CA TRP A 40 -3.15 10.03 2.97
C TRP A 40 -2.26 8.86 2.57
N ALA A 41 -2.76 7.63 2.68
CA ALA A 41 -1.99 6.45 2.36
C ALA A 41 -2.68 5.65 1.27
N GLY A 42 -1.89 5.11 0.35
CA GLY A 42 -2.37 4.26 -0.72
C GLY A 42 -1.49 3.02 -0.86
N LEU A 43 -2.11 1.84 -0.91
CA LEU A 43 -1.44 0.57 -1.16
C LEU A 43 -1.26 0.37 -2.67
N GLN A 44 -0.02 0.20 -3.12
CA GLN A 44 0.32 -0.05 -4.52
C GLN A 44 1.35 -1.17 -4.63
N GLY A 45 0.96 -2.30 -5.23
CA GLY A 45 1.83 -3.47 -5.29
C GLY A 45 2.26 -3.94 -3.89
N LEU A 46 3.56 -4.10 -3.70
CA LEU A 46 4.19 -4.38 -2.41
C LEU A 46 4.69 -3.12 -1.70
N SER A 47 4.00 -1.98 -1.85
CA SER A 47 4.41 -0.74 -1.18
C SER A 47 3.23 0.06 -0.68
N ILE A 48 3.36 0.64 0.52
CA ILE A 48 2.42 1.65 1.03
C ILE A 48 3.02 3.03 0.78
N CYS A 49 2.34 3.83 -0.03
CA CYS A 49 2.73 5.19 -0.38
C CYS A 49 2.03 6.18 0.54
N PHE A 50 2.78 7.11 1.14
CA PHE A 50 2.26 8.16 2.01
C PHE A 50 2.33 9.53 1.33
N TYR A 51 1.25 10.30 1.45
CA TYR A 51 1.05 11.61 0.84
C TYR A 51 0.60 12.60 1.91
N ASN A 52 0.85 13.90 1.69
CA ASN A 52 0.37 14.94 2.61
C ASN A 52 -1.15 15.13 2.47
N SER A 53 -1.64 15.01 1.24
CA SER A 53 -3.04 15.15 0.86
C SER A 53 -3.44 14.13 -0.20
N ASN A 54 -4.74 13.84 -0.29
CA ASN A 54 -5.31 12.99 -1.35
C ASN A 54 -5.22 13.60 -2.76
N ARG A 55 -4.77 14.85 -2.88
CA ARG A 55 -4.57 15.55 -4.16
C ARG A 55 -3.13 15.47 -4.67
N ASP A 56 -2.21 14.97 -3.85
CA ASP A 56 -0.79 14.96 -4.18
C ASP A 56 -0.49 13.88 -5.22
N CYS A 57 0.25 14.23 -6.26
CA CYS A 57 0.68 13.27 -7.28
C CYS A 57 1.94 12.50 -6.89
N GLN A 58 2.70 12.96 -5.89
CA GLN A 58 3.96 12.35 -5.46
C GLN A 58 3.91 11.93 -4.00
N ALA A 59 4.32 10.69 -3.75
CA ALA A 59 4.44 10.15 -2.40
C ALA A 59 5.64 10.80 -1.70
N LEU A 60 5.42 11.28 -0.48
CA LEU A 60 6.46 11.76 0.41
C LEU A 60 7.34 10.61 0.88
N GLU A 61 6.72 9.47 1.15
CA GLU A 61 7.39 8.29 1.67
C GLU A 61 6.77 7.03 1.08
N LYS A 62 7.59 5.99 0.91
CA LYS A 62 7.15 4.66 0.52
C LYS A 62 7.68 3.64 1.51
N LEU A 63 6.78 2.79 2.00
CA LEU A 63 7.09 1.69 2.89
C LEU A 63 7.03 0.38 2.12
N ASP A 64 8.15 -0.35 2.06
CA ASP A 64 8.27 -1.57 1.29
C ASP A 64 7.77 -2.79 2.09
N LEU A 65 6.76 -3.46 1.54
CA LEU A 65 6.17 -4.68 2.09
C LEU A 65 6.92 -5.95 1.69
N ARG A 66 7.96 -5.88 0.84
CA ARG A 66 8.85 -7.04 0.60
C ARG A 66 9.55 -7.49 1.88
N LEU A 67 9.78 -6.55 2.80
CA LEU A 67 10.37 -6.79 4.11
C LEU A 67 9.33 -7.21 5.16
N PHE A 68 8.08 -7.45 4.76
CA PHE A 68 7.02 -7.85 5.67
C PHE A 68 7.42 -9.09 6.49
N SER A 69 7.21 -9.00 7.80
CA SER A 69 7.34 -10.13 8.71
C SER A 69 5.99 -10.54 9.27
N LYS A 70 5.27 -9.61 9.91
CA LYS A 70 3.94 -9.88 10.49
C LYS A 70 3.17 -8.60 10.81
N LEU A 71 1.87 -8.77 10.99
CA LEU A 71 1.00 -7.77 11.62
C LEU A 71 0.84 -8.12 13.10
N LYS A 72 0.83 -7.10 13.95
CA LYS A 72 0.49 -7.21 15.36
C LYS A 72 -0.71 -6.32 15.67
N ASP A 73 -1.56 -6.83 16.53
CA ASP A 73 -2.61 -6.04 17.15
C ASP A 73 -2.01 -5.39 18.40
N GLU A 74 -2.10 -4.07 18.50
CA GLU A 74 -1.63 -3.38 19.70
C GLU A 74 -2.59 -3.71 20.85
N SER A 75 -2.03 -4.24 21.93
CA SER A 75 -2.77 -4.52 23.16
C SER A 75 -3.15 -3.21 23.87
N PRO A 76 -4.33 -3.10 24.51
CA PRO A 76 -4.73 -1.92 25.26
C PRO A 76 -3.91 -1.77 26.54
N TRP A 77 -2.75 -1.13 26.47
CA TRP A 77 -2.07 -0.62 27.65
C TRP A 77 -2.60 0.77 27.98
N GLY A 78 -3.72 0.80 28.71
CA GLY A 78 -4.25 2.01 29.35
C GLY A 78 -5.55 2.52 28.74
N SER A 79 -6.45 2.94 29.64
CA SER A 79 -7.80 3.47 29.40
C SER A 79 -7.91 4.43 28.21
N SER A 80 -8.43 3.96 27.08
CA SER A 80 -9.34 4.74 26.22
C SER A 80 -9.97 3.86 25.15
N ARG A 81 -11.14 4.30 24.68
CA ARG A 81 -11.93 3.76 23.56
C ARG A 81 -11.18 3.76 22.20
N ASP A 82 -9.93 4.21 22.19
CA ASP A 82 -9.14 4.54 20.99
C ASP A 82 -8.21 3.38 20.58
N THR A 83 -7.77 2.53 21.52
CA THR A 83 -6.76 1.46 21.25
C THR A 83 -7.23 0.42 20.24
N SER A 84 -8.53 0.26 20.04
CA SER A 84 -9.08 -0.70 19.09
C SER A 84 -8.73 -0.37 17.64
N CYS A 85 -8.43 0.89 17.32
CA CYS A 85 -8.15 1.32 15.96
C CYS A 85 -6.64 1.38 15.64
N HIS A 86 -5.81 0.67 16.42
CA HIS A 86 -4.37 0.60 16.22
C HIS A 86 -3.93 -0.77 15.72
N PHE A 87 -2.89 -0.79 14.90
CA PHE A 87 -2.18 -2.01 14.53
C PHE A 87 -0.71 -1.67 14.21
N SER A 88 0.16 -2.66 14.34
CA SER A 88 1.59 -2.49 14.06
C SER A 88 2.00 -3.40 12.91
N LEU A 89 2.75 -2.83 11.98
CA LEU A 89 3.35 -3.51 10.85
C LEU A 89 4.82 -3.75 11.16
N VAL A 90 5.18 -5.02 11.32
CA VAL A 90 6.55 -5.43 11.58
C VAL A 90 7.20 -5.81 10.27
N LEU A 91 8.20 -5.02 9.87
CA LEU A 91 9.11 -5.32 8.79
C LEU A 91 10.42 -5.86 9.39
N ARG A 92 11.28 -6.42 8.54
CA ARG A 92 12.59 -6.97 8.97
C ARG A 92 13.55 -5.90 9.48
N ASP A 93 13.43 -4.68 8.96
CA ASP A 93 14.28 -3.53 9.25
C ASP A 93 13.67 -2.60 10.29
N GLN A 94 12.34 -2.50 10.35
CA GLN A 94 11.65 -1.58 11.25
C GLN A 94 10.25 -2.05 11.66
N GLU A 95 9.74 -1.49 12.76
CA GLU A 95 8.35 -1.63 13.17
C GLU A 95 7.66 -0.27 13.06
N VAL A 96 6.53 -0.24 12.34
CA VAL A 96 5.74 0.97 12.12
C VAL A 96 4.37 0.79 12.73
N LYS A 97 3.93 1.75 13.55
CA LYS A 97 2.61 1.73 14.17
C LYS A 97 1.63 2.57 13.37
N PHE A 98 0.42 2.05 13.21
CA PHE A 98 -0.67 2.73 12.53
C PHE A 98 -1.84 2.96 13.47
N LYS A 99 -2.50 4.10 13.30
CA LYS A 99 -3.79 4.44 13.88
C LYS A 99 -4.75 4.80 12.75
N VAL A 100 -5.97 4.27 12.82
CA VAL A 100 -7.01 4.49 11.81
C VAL A 100 -8.30 5.00 12.44
N GLU A 101 -9.25 5.43 11.62
CA GLU A 101 -10.47 6.09 12.10
C GLU A 101 -11.52 5.09 12.64
N SER A 102 -11.45 3.82 12.24
CA SER A 102 -12.42 2.81 12.66
C SER A 102 -11.84 1.39 12.71
N LEU A 103 -12.54 0.50 13.42
CA LEU A 103 -12.27 -0.93 13.43
C LEU A 103 -12.37 -1.54 12.03
N GLU A 104 -13.37 -1.12 11.24
CA GLU A 104 -13.54 -1.56 9.86
C GLU A 104 -12.33 -1.17 9.01
N SER A 105 -11.90 0.08 9.08
CA SER A 105 -10.69 0.56 8.38
C SER A 105 -9.45 -0.22 8.78
N ARG A 106 -9.33 -0.60 10.06
CA ARG A 106 -8.22 -1.41 10.57
C ARG A 106 -8.18 -2.77 9.89
N GLU A 107 -9.31 -3.46 9.88
CA GLU A 107 -9.43 -4.77 9.26
C GLU A 107 -9.26 -4.67 7.73
N MET A 108 -9.73 -3.60 7.10
CA MET A 108 -9.50 -3.32 5.67
C MET A 108 -8.01 -3.18 5.37
N TRP A 109 -7.29 -2.32 6.09
CA TRP A 109 -5.84 -2.14 5.90
C TRP A 109 -5.07 -3.45 6.10
N LYS A 110 -5.34 -4.18 7.19
CA LYS A 110 -4.72 -5.49 7.43
C LYS A 110 -5.02 -6.46 6.29
N GLY A 111 -6.28 -6.53 5.86
CA GLY A 111 -6.70 -7.45 4.82
C GLY A 111 -6.04 -7.20 3.48
N PHE A 112 -6.04 -5.95 3.00
CA PHE A 112 -5.37 -5.61 1.75
C PHE A 112 -3.86 -5.83 1.82
N ILE A 113 -3.20 -5.49 2.94
CA ILE A 113 -1.77 -5.74 3.13
C ILE A 113 -1.48 -7.25 3.07
N LEU A 114 -2.23 -8.07 3.82
CA LEU A 114 -2.08 -9.52 3.78
C LEU A 114 -2.35 -10.08 2.39
N THR A 115 -3.33 -9.54 1.67
CA THR A 115 -3.64 -10.01 0.32
C THR A 115 -2.51 -9.79 -0.66
N VAL A 116 -1.90 -8.60 -0.67
CA VAL A 116 -0.77 -8.36 -1.57
C VAL A 116 0.48 -9.11 -1.12
N VAL A 117 0.73 -9.24 0.19
CA VAL A 117 1.93 -9.90 0.69
C VAL A 117 1.86 -11.42 0.51
N GLU A 118 0.77 -12.03 0.95
CA GLU A 118 0.60 -13.49 0.96
C GLU A 118 0.01 -14.05 -0.34
N LEU A 119 -0.38 -13.18 -1.28
CA LEU A 119 -1.10 -13.55 -2.50
C LEU A 119 -2.33 -14.44 -2.20
N ARG A 120 -3.11 -14.07 -1.18
CA ARG A 120 -4.37 -14.76 -0.84
C ARG A 120 -5.36 -13.80 -0.17
N VAL A 121 -6.66 -14.08 -0.28
CA VAL A 121 -7.65 -13.34 0.53
C VAL A 121 -7.69 -13.94 1.94
N PRO A 122 -7.44 -13.17 3.01
CA PRO A 122 -7.55 -13.65 4.38
C PRO A 122 -9.02 -13.93 4.76
N SER A 123 -9.28 -15.08 5.38
CA SER A 123 -10.64 -15.52 5.75
C SER A 123 -11.03 -15.21 7.20
N ASN A 124 -10.09 -14.77 8.02
CA ASN A 124 -10.24 -14.58 9.47
C ASN A 124 -10.53 -13.12 9.87
N LEU A 125 -10.94 -12.27 8.94
CA LEU A 125 -11.25 -10.85 9.20
C LEU A 125 -12.72 -10.64 9.52
N THR A 126 -13.02 -9.69 10.39
CA THR A 126 -14.40 -9.29 10.74
C THR A 126 -14.94 -8.26 9.74
N LEU A 127 -14.96 -8.61 8.45
CA LEU A 127 -15.40 -7.73 7.37
C LEU A 127 -16.59 -8.33 6.62
N LEU A 128 -17.34 -7.47 5.95
CA LEU A 128 -18.48 -7.85 5.13
C LEU A 128 -18.04 -8.58 3.85
N PRO A 129 -18.90 -9.44 3.26
CA PRO A 129 -18.59 -10.15 2.02
C PRO A 129 -18.15 -9.24 0.87
N GLY A 130 -18.74 -8.04 0.75
CA GLY A 130 -18.34 -7.06 -0.27
C GLY A 130 -16.86 -6.68 -0.20
N HIS A 131 -16.30 -6.54 1.01
CA HIS A 131 -14.88 -6.26 1.19
C HIS A 131 -13.99 -7.45 0.79
N MET A 132 -14.44 -8.67 1.05
CA MET A 132 -13.75 -9.88 0.60
C MET A 132 -13.67 -9.94 -0.94
N TYR A 133 -14.76 -9.57 -1.62
CA TYR A 133 -14.75 -9.47 -3.09
C TYR A 133 -13.77 -8.40 -3.58
N MET A 134 -13.73 -7.23 -2.96
CA MET A 134 -12.74 -6.19 -3.31
C MET A 134 -11.30 -6.69 -3.15
N MET A 135 -10.99 -7.43 -2.09
CA MET A 135 -9.67 -8.05 -1.90
C MET A 135 -9.38 -9.11 -2.96
N ALA A 136 -10.36 -9.91 -3.37
CA ALA A 136 -10.21 -10.88 -4.45
C ALA A 136 -9.87 -10.20 -5.79
N GLU A 137 -10.52 -9.07 -6.11
CA GLU A 137 -10.17 -8.29 -7.30
C GLU A 137 -8.74 -7.74 -7.25
N VAL A 138 -8.32 -7.27 -6.07
CA VAL A 138 -6.95 -6.80 -5.85
C VAL A 138 -5.94 -7.93 -5.98
N LEU A 139 -6.25 -9.12 -5.47
CA LEU A 139 -5.41 -10.30 -5.62
C LEU A 139 -5.15 -10.60 -7.11
N THR A 140 -6.21 -10.66 -7.93
CA THR A 140 -6.07 -10.89 -9.38
C THR A 140 -5.22 -9.81 -10.06
N LYS A 141 -5.40 -8.54 -9.68
CA LYS A 141 -4.60 -7.42 -10.21
C LYS A 141 -3.12 -7.56 -9.83
N GLU A 142 -2.82 -7.95 -8.60
CA GLU A 142 -1.44 -8.13 -8.12
C GLU A 142 -0.78 -9.37 -8.73
N GLU A 143 -1.51 -10.48 -8.92
CA GLU A 143 -1.03 -11.66 -9.64
C GLU A 143 -0.66 -11.33 -11.08
N ALA A 144 -1.54 -10.63 -11.80
CA ALA A 144 -1.27 -10.18 -13.17
C ALA A 144 -0.05 -9.25 -13.24
N ARG A 145 0.09 -8.33 -12.28
CA ARG A 145 1.24 -7.43 -12.19
C ARG A 145 2.55 -8.20 -11.98
N ARG A 146 2.57 -9.18 -11.09
CA ARG A 146 3.75 -10.03 -10.85
C ARG A 146 4.09 -10.90 -12.05
N ALA A 147 3.09 -11.49 -12.70
CA ALA A 147 3.29 -12.29 -13.91
C ALA A 147 3.91 -11.46 -15.05
N ALA A 148 3.51 -10.18 -15.17
CA ALA A 148 4.09 -9.26 -16.14
C ALA A 148 5.51 -8.78 -15.77
N GLU A 149 5.87 -8.78 -14.49
CA GLU A 149 7.21 -8.39 -14.01
C GLU A 149 8.25 -9.52 -14.15
N VAL A 150 7.82 -10.77 -14.33
CA VAL A 150 8.72 -11.89 -14.66
C VAL A 150 9.35 -11.62 -16.03
N PRO A 151 10.69 -11.58 -16.16
CA PRO A 151 11.34 -11.37 -17.44
C PRO A 151 10.97 -12.49 -18.42
N TRP A 152 10.49 -12.11 -19.61
CA TRP A 152 10.18 -13.01 -20.74
C TRP A 152 11.32 -13.97 -21.12
N CYS A 153 12.55 -13.69 -20.69
CA CYS A 153 13.74 -14.51 -20.92
C CYS A 153 13.64 -15.90 -20.26
N PHE A 154 12.84 -16.06 -19.20
CA PHE A 154 12.70 -17.34 -18.50
C PHE A 154 11.82 -18.37 -19.25
N LEU A 155 11.04 -17.91 -20.24
CA LEU A 155 10.11 -18.76 -21.00
C LEU A 155 10.68 -19.28 -22.32
N GLN A 156 11.94 -18.96 -22.66
CA GLN A 156 12.54 -19.31 -23.96
C GLN A 156 13.59 -20.43 -23.93
N VAL A 157 13.80 -21.15 -22.82
CA VAL A 157 14.57 -22.41 -22.87
C VAL A 157 13.67 -23.54 -23.36
N SER A 158 13.43 -23.55 -24.68
CA SER A 158 12.94 -24.73 -25.38
C SER A 158 13.98 -25.84 -25.24
N ARG A 159 13.59 -26.89 -24.52
CA ARG A 159 14.40 -28.09 -24.22
C ARG A 159 14.60 -28.99 -25.46
N LEU A 160 14.80 -28.41 -26.64
CA LEU A 160 14.92 -29.10 -27.93
C LEU A 160 16.33 -29.03 -28.56
N GLU A 161 17.31 -28.46 -27.87
CA GLU A 161 18.71 -28.39 -28.35
C GLU A 161 19.70 -29.12 -27.42
N ALA A 162 19.31 -30.30 -26.92
CA ALA A 162 20.27 -31.26 -26.37
C ALA A 162 20.41 -32.40 -27.38
N GLN A 163 21.32 -32.20 -28.33
CA GLN A 163 21.77 -33.18 -29.31
C GLN A 163 22.75 -34.16 -28.69
#